data_AF-A0AA38NX00-F1
#
_entry.id   AF-A0AA38NX00-F1
#
_cell.length_a   1.000
_cell.length_b   1.000
_cell.length_c   1.000
_cell.angle_alpha   90.00
_cell.angle_beta   90.00
_cell.angle_gamma   90.00
#
_symmetry.space_group_name_H-M   'P 1'
#
loop_
_entity.id
_entity.type
_entity.pdbx_description
1 polymer ?
#
loop_
_entity_poly.entity_id
_entity_poly.type
_entity_poly.pdbx_seq_one_letter_code
_entity_poly.pdbx_strand_id
1 'polypeptide(L)'
;VPEETRKDPCSITRDINTFIDLHPKVGKIRVATAKWNLSGNLVLSTMAGQAASPLEPFFGDLHDLYTTTGIVPQDTKLNQVWHKLIVDGVSTGSQWRLNNGIPSRPHNTEELKEEMRLYNPILTELTFALDPRFVIPAAELAHKKESSVQFAVADQQAAETILKNKTLNLFGKACKAEVTLRTDIVSDRDIMVLDVKPRKGRKVTYIHVYNDPSLGRQQALWRLRNLNLPANQAIVVTGDANLHHIRWSRGLPRTSAITDEIVEWLDQHHFILINKKGTPTHFPHDTEKHPSVIDLTWTNTLAAELDATQEWAIDHELTTGSDHTGIRWKYDPGQEMIENPLGVKYDMKKVKPADWTKTFNEEIERREKLLTPILANGVVSREQLDTAAEAFTEAMQVATEKVAK
;
A
#
# COMPACT_ATOMS: atom_id res chain seq x y z
N VAL A 1 5.58 -33.40 -26.73
CA VAL A 1 5.20 -34.41 -27.75
C VAL A 1 5.70 -35.80 -27.32
N PRO A 2 4.82 -36.81 -27.21
CA PRO A 2 5.21 -38.20 -26.89
C PRO A 2 6.23 -38.76 -27.87
N GLU A 3 7.18 -39.58 -27.40
CA GLU A 3 8.35 -39.99 -28.18
C GLU A 3 7.98 -40.76 -29.45
N GLU A 4 6.99 -41.64 -29.35
CA GLU A 4 6.43 -42.46 -30.41
C GLU A 4 5.75 -41.67 -31.54
N THR A 5 5.51 -40.37 -31.32
CA THR A 5 4.85 -39.48 -32.29
C THR A 5 5.77 -38.45 -32.91
N ARG A 6 7.05 -38.45 -32.49
CA ARG A 6 8.07 -37.52 -33.00
C ARG A 6 8.54 -37.98 -34.37
N LYS A 7 8.61 -37.04 -35.32
CA LYS A 7 9.31 -37.29 -36.58
C LYS A 7 10.82 -37.31 -36.36
N ASP A 8 11.51 -38.05 -37.23
CA ASP A 8 12.97 -38.08 -37.26
C ASP A 8 13.56 -36.67 -37.48
N PRO A 9 14.58 -36.25 -36.71
CA PRO A 9 15.17 -34.91 -36.83
C PRO A 9 15.68 -34.53 -38.24
N CYS A 10 16.18 -35.48 -39.02
CA CYS A 10 16.61 -35.22 -40.39
C CYS A 10 15.40 -34.95 -41.30
N SER A 11 14.31 -35.71 -41.14
CA SER A 11 13.05 -35.43 -41.85
C SER A 11 12.50 -34.05 -41.49
N ILE A 12 12.46 -33.72 -40.19
CA ILE A 12 11.98 -32.40 -39.73
C ILE A 12 12.76 -31.27 -40.41
N THR A 13 14.09 -31.37 -40.39
CA THR A 13 14.96 -30.35 -40.99
C THR A 13 14.70 -30.19 -42.48
N ARG A 14 14.54 -31.30 -43.22
CA ARG A 14 14.22 -31.28 -44.65
C ARG A 14 12.85 -30.66 -44.90
N ASP A 15 11.83 -31.14 -44.20
CA ASP A 15 10.44 -30.77 -44.43
C ASP A 15 10.22 -29.27 -44.10
N ILE A 16 10.85 -28.76 -43.04
CA ILE A 16 10.85 -27.32 -42.73
C ILE A 16 11.60 -26.52 -43.80
N ASN A 17 12.76 -26.98 -44.28
CA ASN A 17 13.46 -26.26 -45.35
C ASN A 17 12.65 -26.23 -46.66
N THR A 18 11.91 -27.31 -46.98
CA THR A 18 10.95 -27.32 -48.10
C THR A 18 9.80 -26.34 -47.86
N PHE A 19 9.27 -26.25 -46.64
CA PHE A 19 8.29 -25.23 -46.28
C PHE A 19 8.84 -23.82 -46.50
N ILE A 20 10.08 -23.55 -46.08
CA ILE A 20 10.73 -22.24 -46.26
C ILE A 20 10.85 -21.88 -47.74
N ASP A 21 11.23 -22.84 -48.60
CA ASP A 21 11.34 -22.62 -50.05
C ASP A 21 10.01 -22.24 -50.70
N LEU A 22 8.90 -22.77 -50.16
CA LEU A 22 7.54 -22.45 -50.62
C LEU A 22 7.01 -21.12 -50.09
N HIS A 23 7.70 -20.50 -49.12
CA HIS A 23 7.27 -19.25 -48.48
C HIS A 23 8.33 -18.14 -48.65
N PRO A 24 8.32 -17.41 -49.79
CA PRO A 24 9.30 -16.37 -50.09
C PRO A 24 9.43 -15.29 -49.02
N LYS A 25 8.38 -15.07 -48.22
CA LYS A 25 8.32 -14.12 -47.10
C LYS A 25 9.27 -14.46 -45.94
N VAL A 26 9.67 -15.72 -45.79
CA VAL A 26 10.62 -16.17 -44.76
C VAL A 26 12.05 -15.71 -45.09
N GLY A 27 12.34 -15.39 -46.36
CA GLY A 27 13.67 -15.00 -46.82
C GLY A 27 14.62 -16.19 -46.99
N LYS A 28 15.94 -15.93 -47.00
CA LYS A 28 16.98 -16.93 -47.32
C LYS A 28 17.40 -17.81 -46.13
N ILE A 29 16.50 -18.04 -45.18
CA ILE A 29 16.82 -18.82 -43.97
C ILE A 29 16.89 -20.31 -44.30
N ARG A 30 17.76 -21.01 -43.59
CA ARG A 30 17.84 -22.46 -43.59
C ARG A 30 17.92 -22.97 -42.16
N VAL A 31 17.13 -23.99 -41.87
CA VAL A 31 17.27 -24.77 -40.65
C VAL A 31 18.43 -25.73 -40.86
N ALA A 32 19.45 -25.62 -40.01
CA ALA A 32 20.64 -26.46 -40.03
C ALA A 32 20.40 -27.77 -39.29
N THR A 33 19.73 -27.70 -38.13
CA THR A 33 19.47 -28.87 -37.29
C THR A 33 18.13 -28.79 -36.58
N ALA A 34 17.49 -29.93 -36.42
CA ALA A 34 16.41 -30.16 -35.47
C ALA A 34 16.91 -31.11 -34.36
N LYS A 35 16.52 -30.87 -33.10
CA LYS A 35 16.88 -31.76 -31.99
C LYS A 35 15.80 -31.79 -30.92
N TRP A 36 15.38 -32.99 -30.53
CA TRP A 36 14.55 -33.18 -29.34
C TRP A 36 15.42 -33.21 -28.09
N ASN A 37 15.04 -32.47 -27.05
CA ASN A 37 15.68 -32.57 -25.74
C ASN A 37 14.98 -33.64 -24.85
N LEU A 38 15.56 -33.93 -23.69
CA LEU A 38 15.01 -34.92 -22.74
C LEU A 38 13.63 -34.54 -22.21
N SER A 39 13.30 -33.25 -22.18
CA SER A 39 11.98 -32.74 -21.79
C SER A 39 10.94 -32.85 -22.92
N GLY A 40 11.32 -33.36 -24.09
CA GLY A 40 10.42 -33.51 -25.24
C GLY A 40 10.12 -32.21 -25.98
N ASN A 41 10.98 -31.20 -25.85
CA ASN A 41 10.93 -29.97 -26.65
C ASN A 41 11.75 -30.14 -27.93
N LEU A 42 11.25 -29.60 -29.04
CA LEU A 42 11.99 -29.51 -30.30
C LEU A 42 12.79 -28.20 -30.33
N VAL A 43 14.08 -28.30 -30.59
CA VAL A 43 14.97 -27.17 -30.81
C VAL A 43 15.37 -27.13 -32.28
N LEU A 44 15.00 -26.05 -32.96
CA LEU A 44 15.43 -25.76 -34.31
C LEU A 44 16.58 -24.75 -34.28
N SER A 45 17.66 -25.04 -35.00
CA SER A 45 18.79 -24.12 -35.16
C SER A 45 18.93 -23.74 -36.62
N THR A 46 19.03 -22.45 -36.91
CA THR A 46 19.30 -21.92 -38.24
C THR A 46 20.79 -22.02 -38.57
N MET A 47 21.13 -21.85 -39.85
CA MET A 47 22.53 -21.75 -40.29
C MET A 47 23.24 -20.56 -39.59
N ALA A 48 24.55 -20.71 -39.42
CA ALA A 48 25.38 -19.66 -38.82
C ALA A 48 25.18 -18.31 -39.54
N GLY A 49 24.98 -17.24 -38.76
CA GLY A 49 24.74 -15.89 -39.28
C GLY A 49 23.30 -15.60 -39.73
N GLN A 50 22.38 -16.56 -39.63
CA GLN A 50 20.97 -16.36 -39.97
C GLN A 50 20.10 -16.23 -38.72
N ALA A 51 19.38 -15.11 -38.60
CA ALA A 51 18.39 -14.93 -37.54
C ALA A 51 17.17 -15.82 -37.80
N ALA A 52 16.64 -16.45 -36.76
CA ALA A 52 15.44 -17.27 -36.85
C ALA A 52 14.13 -16.45 -36.85
N SER A 53 14.19 -15.14 -36.58
CA SER A 53 12.99 -14.29 -36.43
C SER A 53 12.02 -14.29 -37.61
N PRO A 54 12.45 -14.41 -38.88
CA PRO A 54 11.49 -14.49 -39.99
C PRO A 54 10.68 -15.80 -40.05
N LEU A 55 11.00 -16.82 -39.23
CA LEU A 55 10.17 -18.02 -39.07
C LEU A 55 9.02 -17.82 -38.08
N GLU A 56 9.11 -16.82 -37.20
CA GLU A 56 8.15 -16.60 -36.11
C GLU A 56 6.69 -16.47 -36.56
N PRO A 57 6.35 -15.76 -37.66
CA PRO A 57 4.98 -15.68 -38.14
C PRO A 57 4.38 -17.03 -38.57
N PHE A 58 5.22 -18.05 -38.78
CA PHE A 58 4.85 -19.36 -39.33
C PHE A 58 4.91 -20.48 -38.30
N PHE A 59 5.24 -20.21 -37.03
CA PHE A 59 5.40 -21.26 -36.01
C PHE A 59 4.18 -22.17 -35.86
N GLY A 60 2.97 -21.63 -36.05
CA GLY A 60 1.73 -22.43 -36.07
C GLY A 60 1.68 -23.42 -37.23
N ASP A 61 2.14 -23.02 -38.42
CA ASP A 61 2.11 -23.83 -39.64
C ASP A 61 3.18 -24.94 -39.65
N LEU A 62 4.25 -24.77 -38.87
CA LEU A 62 5.33 -25.76 -38.79
C LEU A 62 4.94 -27.01 -38.00
N HIS A 63 3.83 -26.98 -37.27
CA HIS A 63 3.45 -28.03 -36.33
C HIS A 63 3.39 -29.43 -36.95
N ASP A 64 2.68 -29.55 -38.07
CA ASP A 64 2.47 -30.81 -38.75
C ASP A 64 3.78 -31.35 -39.40
N LEU A 65 4.82 -30.53 -39.46
CA LEU A 65 6.12 -30.90 -40.01
C LEU A 65 6.98 -31.69 -39.02
N TYR A 66 6.70 -31.64 -37.71
CA TYR A 66 7.54 -32.30 -36.70
C TYR A 66 6.86 -33.30 -35.78
N THR A 67 5.53 -33.40 -35.83
CA THR A 67 4.78 -34.41 -35.08
C THR A 67 3.66 -34.99 -35.93
N THR A 68 3.25 -36.22 -35.63
CA THR A 68 2.07 -36.86 -36.24
C THR A 68 0.80 -36.68 -35.40
N THR A 69 0.92 -36.08 -34.21
CA THR A 69 -0.21 -35.74 -33.36
C THR A 69 -0.73 -34.35 -33.70
N GLY A 70 -2.05 -34.15 -33.66
CA GLY A 70 -2.67 -32.82 -33.68
C GLY A 70 -2.45 -32.02 -32.38
N ILE A 71 -1.47 -32.40 -31.55
CA ILE A 71 -1.20 -31.77 -30.25
C ILE A 71 -0.29 -30.57 -30.45
N VAL A 72 -0.90 -29.39 -30.59
CA VAL A 72 -0.21 -28.11 -30.67
C VAL A 72 0.73 -27.92 -29.46
N PRO A 73 1.97 -27.42 -29.64
CA PRO A 73 2.87 -27.14 -28.54
C PRO A 73 2.26 -26.10 -27.60
N GLN A 74 2.59 -26.20 -26.32
CA GLN A 74 2.18 -25.19 -25.34
C GLN A 74 2.80 -23.81 -25.61
N ASP A 75 4.00 -23.79 -26.19
CA ASP A 75 4.75 -22.56 -26.49
C ASP A 75 5.72 -22.81 -27.66
N THR A 76 5.81 -21.88 -28.60
CA THR A 76 6.83 -21.86 -29.66
C THR A 76 7.37 -20.44 -29.77
N LYS A 77 8.66 -20.26 -29.47
CA LYS A 77 9.28 -18.93 -29.41
C LYS A 77 10.72 -18.95 -29.87
N LEU A 78 11.21 -17.79 -30.29
CA LEU A 78 12.62 -17.59 -30.59
C LEU A 78 13.46 -17.76 -29.33
N ASN A 79 14.64 -18.35 -29.49
CA ASN A 79 15.63 -18.39 -28.42
C ASN A 79 16.24 -16.99 -28.27
N GLN A 80 15.70 -16.19 -27.35
CA GLN A 80 16.23 -14.89 -26.98
C GLN A 80 17.15 -15.04 -25.76
N VAL A 81 18.08 -14.10 -25.58
CA VAL A 81 18.84 -14.01 -24.32
C VAL A 81 17.90 -13.44 -23.25
N TRP A 82 17.84 -14.07 -22.09
CA TRP A 82 17.03 -13.62 -20.97
C TRP A 82 17.87 -13.57 -19.71
N HIS A 83 17.59 -12.57 -18.88
CA HIS A 83 18.28 -12.33 -17.63
C HIS A 83 17.43 -12.86 -16.49
N LYS A 84 17.80 -14.03 -15.98
CA LYS A 84 17.12 -14.69 -14.87
C LYS A 84 17.47 -14.02 -13.55
N LEU A 85 16.45 -13.65 -12.79
CA LEU A 85 16.55 -13.07 -11.46
C LEU A 85 15.89 -14.00 -10.44
N ILE A 86 16.43 -14.03 -9.23
CA ILE A 86 15.89 -14.79 -8.09
C ILE A 86 15.73 -13.83 -6.92
N VAL A 87 14.55 -13.86 -6.31
CA VAL A 87 14.22 -13.11 -5.10
C VAL A 87 13.97 -14.12 -3.99
N ASP A 88 14.76 -14.03 -2.93
CA ASP A 88 14.65 -14.88 -1.76
C ASP A 88 13.76 -14.25 -0.68
N GLY A 89 13.24 -15.08 0.23
CA GLY A 89 12.46 -14.62 1.39
C GLY A 89 11.04 -14.18 1.05
N VAL A 90 10.48 -14.63 -0.08
CA VAL A 90 9.11 -14.30 -0.47
C VAL A 90 8.14 -15.18 0.30
N SER A 91 7.16 -14.56 0.97
CA SER A 91 6.07 -15.29 1.63
C SER A 91 5.40 -16.22 0.63
N THR A 92 5.20 -17.47 1.00
CA THR A 92 4.51 -18.44 0.13
C THR A 92 3.01 -18.24 0.13
N GLY A 93 2.46 -17.64 1.20
CA GLY A 93 1.02 -17.61 1.46
C GLY A 93 0.43 -18.92 1.95
N SER A 94 1.21 -20.01 2.10
CA SER A 94 0.67 -21.33 2.52
C SER A 94 0.30 -21.40 4.00
N GLN A 95 0.82 -20.48 4.81
CA GLN A 95 0.50 -20.38 6.24
C GLN A 95 -0.61 -19.36 6.55
N TRP A 96 -1.06 -18.58 5.56
CA TRP A 96 -2.14 -17.63 5.81
C TRP A 96 -3.45 -18.40 6.00
N ARG A 97 -4.38 -17.79 6.72
CA ARG A 97 -5.72 -18.35 6.92
C ARG A 97 -6.73 -17.35 6.38
N LEU A 98 -7.66 -17.86 5.59
CA LEU A 98 -8.84 -17.11 5.18
C LEU A 98 -9.70 -16.81 6.42
N ASN A 99 -10.63 -15.85 6.32
CA ASN A 99 -11.49 -15.45 7.44
C ASN A 99 -12.32 -16.61 8.05
N ASN A 100 -12.47 -17.72 7.33
CA ASN A 100 -13.11 -18.95 7.78
C ASN A 100 -12.15 -19.99 8.41
N GLY A 101 -10.88 -19.60 8.66
CA GLY A 101 -9.86 -20.46 9.26
C GLY A 101 -9.18 -21.45 8.31
N ILE A 102 -9.62 -21.54 7.05
CA ILE A 102 -9.05 -22.45 6.05
C ILE A 102 -7.63 -21.97 5.67
N PRO A 103 -6.61 -22.85 5.71
CA PRO A 103 -5.28 -22.53 5.21
C PRO A 103 -5.35 -22.12 3.73
N SER A 104 -4.73 -21.01 3.38
CA SER A 104 -4.61 -20.61 1.98
C SER A 104 -3.59 -21.45 1.24
N ARG A 105 -3.70 -21.43 -0.09
CA ARG A 105 -2.75 -22.06 -1.00
C ARG A 105 -1.50 -21.19 -1.20
N PRO A 106 -0.40 -21.78 -1.69
CA PRO A 106 0.71 -20.98 -2.20
C PRO A 106 0.27 -19.97 -3.27
N HIS A 107 0.93 -18.81 -3.32
CA HIS A 107 0.67 -17.80 -4.34
C HIS A 107 0.92 -18.38 -5.74
N ASN A 108 0.03 -18.07 -6.68
CA ASN A 108 0.17 -18.48 -8.07
C ASN A 108 0.98 -17.44 -8.87
N THR A 109 1.28 -17.76 -10.13
CA THR A 109 2.06 -16.91 -11.03
C THR A 109 1.44 -15.52 -11.24
N GLU A 110 0.12 -15.42 -11.38
CA GLU A 110 -0.56 -14.14 -11.63
C GLU A 110 -0.57 -13.27 -10.38
N GLU A 111 -0.82 -13.85 -9.21
CA GLU A 111 -0.71 -13.14 -7.92
C GLU A 111 0.71 -12.59 -7.71
N LEU A 112 1.74 -13.39 -8.00
CA LEU A 112 3.13 -12.94 -7.95
C LEU A 112 3.41 -11.78 -8.91
N LYS A 113 2.89 -11.83 -10.15
CA LYS A 113 3.04 -10.74 -11.12
C LYS A 113 2.38 -9.46 -10.67
N GLU A 114 1.13 -9.54 -10.22
CA GLU A 114 0.35 -8.38 -9.78
C GLU A 114 1.04 -7.70 -8.60
N GLU A 115 1.43 -8.47 -7.59
CA GLU A 115 2.17 -7.99 -6.42
C GLU A 115 3.50 -7.33 -6.83
N MET A 116 4.27 -7.98 -7.69
CA MET A 116 5.54 -7.44 -8.17
C MET A 116 5.37 -6.10 -8.89
N ARG A 117 4.36 -5.98 -9.76
CA ARG A 117 4.09 -4.73 -10.50
C ARG A 117 3.55 -3.63 -9.61
N LEU A 118 2.71 -3.99 -8.63
CA LEU A 118 2.08 -3.03 -7.72
C LEU A 118 3.11 -2.33 -6.83
N TYR A 119 4.07 -3.09 -6.28
CA TYR A 119 5.01 -2.56 -5.28
C TYR A 119 6.41 -2.26 -5.80
N ASN A 120 6.69 -2.52 -7.08
CA ASN A 120 7.98 -2.26 -7.71
C ASN A 120 7.76 -1.53 -9.05
N PRO A 121 7.71 -0.18 -9.06
CA PRO A 121 7.42 0.60 -10.27
C PRO A 121 8.33 0.31 -11.47
N ILE A 122 9.57 -0.15 -11.22
CA ILE A 122 10.50 -0.58 -12.26
C ILE A 122 9.97 -1.77 -13.08
N LEU A 123 9.05 -2.56 -12.53
CA LEU A 123 8.51 -3.76 -13.16
C LEU A 123 7.19 -3.52 -13.91
N THR A 124 6.57 -2.35 -13.76
CA THR A 124 5.22 -2.08 -14.31
C THR A 124 5.20 -2.19 -15.83
N GLU A 125 6.19 -1.59 -16.50
CA GLU A 125 6.30 -1.57 -17.97
C GLU A 125 7.18 -2.70 -18.54
N LEU A 126 7.76 -3.55 -17.69
CA LEU A 126 8.64 -4.63 -18.14
C LEU A 126 7.84 -5.83 -18.63
N THR A 127 8.25 -6.35 -19.79
CA THR A 127 7.81 -7.65 -20.27
C THR A 127 8.66 -8.75 -19.65
N PHE A 128 8.00 -9.68 -18.95
CA PHE A 128 8.66 -10.87 -18.44
C PHE A 128 8.94 -11.87 -19.58
N ALA A 129 10.19 -12.28 -19.74
CA ALA A 129 10.57 -13.40 -20.62
C ALA A 129 10.28 -14.76 -19.96
N LEU A 130 10.29 -14.78 -18.62
CA LEU A 130 9.79 -15.87 -17.79
C LEU A 130 8.99 -15.26 -16.65
N ASP A 131 7.73 -15.65 -16.57
CA ASP A 131 6.84 -15.20 -15.52
C ASP A 131 7.33 -15.60 -14.12
N PRO A 132 7.07 -14.75 -13.11
CA PRO A 132 7.47 -15.03 -11.74
C PRO A 132 6.78 -16.27 -11.20
N ARG A 133 7.58 -17.20 -10.70
CA ARG A 133 7.11 -18.44 -10.09
C ARG A 133 8.07 -18.87 -8.99
N PHE A 134 7.55 -19.61 -8.01
CA PHE A 134 8.41 -20.25 -7.03
C PHE A 134 9.40 -21.20 -7.70
N VAL A 135 10.64 -21.23 -7.19
CA VAL A 135 11.70 -22.12 -7.66
C VAL A 135 11.35 -23.59 -7.37
N ILE A 136 10.63 -23.82 -6.26
CA ILE A 136 10.23 -25.16 -5.81
C ILE A 136 8.75 -25.46 -6.15
N PRO A 137 8.39 -26.74 -6.34
CA PRO A 137 7.02 -27.14 -6.69
C PRO A 137 5.99 -26.81 -5.61
N ALA A 138 4.74 -26.60 -6.02
CA ALA A 138 3.63 -26.23 -5.13
C ALA A 138 3.39 -27.21 -3.97
N ALA A 139 3.57 -28.52 -4.21
CA ALA A 139 3.43 -29.55 -3.18
C ALA A 139 4.43 -29.36 -2.02
N GLU A 140 5.63 -28.86 -2.30
CA GLU A 140 6.67 -28.61 -1.29
C GLU A 140 6.50 -27.23 -0.60
N LEU A 141 5.72 -26.32 -1.18
CA LEU A 141 5.44 -24.99 -0.60
C LEU A 141 4.41 -25.04 0.53
N ALA A 142 3.58 -26.09 0.59
CA ALA A 142 2.45 -26.20 1.51
C ALA A 142 2.82 -26.04 3.00
N HIS A 143 4.08 -26.30 3.36
CA HIS A 143 4.56 -26.22 4.74
C HIS A 143 5.65 -25.16 4.96
N LYS A 144 6.01 -24.40 3.92
CA LYS A 144 7.07 -23.39 3.99
C LYS A 144 6.46 -22.01 4.14
N LYS A 145 6.92 -21.24 5.12
CA LYS A 145 6.50 -19.83 5.29
C LYS A 145 7.01 -18.95 4.16
N GLU A 146 8.25 -19.17 3.74
CA GLU A 146 8.95 -18.38 2.72
C GLU A 146 9.68 -19.28 1.72
N SER A 147 9.91 -18.77 0.52
CA SER A 147 10.65 -19.45 -0.54
C SER A 147 11.25 -18.44 -1.52
N SER A 148 11.94 -18.95 -2.54
CA SER A 148 12.53 -18.15 -3.61
C SER A 148 11.60 -18.10 -4.81
N VAL A 149 11.44 -16.90 -5.38
CA VAL A 149 10.73 -16.65 -6.63
C VAL A 149 11.76 -16.38 -7.72
N GLN A 150 11.61 -17.04 -8.86
CA GLN A 150 12.41 -16.77 -10.06
C GLN A 150 11.54 -16.15 -11.15
N PHE A 151 12.13 -15.22 -11.89
CA PHE A 151 11.54 -14.62 -13.10
C PHE A 151 12.66 -14.25 -14.07
N ALA A 152 12.30 -13.82 -15.27
CA ALA A 152 13.29 -13.29 -16.21
C ALA A 152 12.76 -12.11 -17.01
N VAL A 153 13.67 -11.24 -17.39
CA VAL A 153 13.42 -10.10 -18.28
C VAL A 153 14.28 -10.23 -19.53
N ALA A 154 13.78 -9.72 -20.66
CA ALA A 154 14.54 -9.68 -21.91
C ALA A 154 15.59 -8.54 -21.94
N ASP A 155 15.33 -7.46 -21.21
CA ASP A 155 16.20 -6.28 -21.17
C ASP A 155 17.31 -6.43 -20.11
N GLN A 156 18.57 -6.43 -20.57
CA GLN A 156 19.75 -6.47 -19.72
C GLN A 156 19.85 -5.26 -18.78
N GLN A 157 19.55 -4.06 -19.27
CA GLN A 157 19.67 -2.83 -18.49
C GLN A 157 18.63 -2.79 -17.37
N ALA A 158 17.43 -3.30 -17.64
CA ALA A 158 16.41 -3.51 -16.62
C ALA A 158 16.89 -4.48 -15.53
N ALA A 159 17.48 -5.62 -15.92
CA ALA A 159 18.02 -6.59 -14.98
C ALA A 159 19.13 -6.01 -14.09
N GLU A 160 20.07 -5.27 -14.68
CA GLU A 160 21.14 -4.59 -13.94
C GLU A 160 20.60 -3.54 -12.96
N THR A 161 19.56 -2.80 -13.37
CA THR A 161 18.92 -1.80 -12.49
C THR A 161 18.21 -2.47 -11.30
N ILE A 162 17.53 -3.59 -11.53
CA ILE A 162 16.90 -4.39 -10.46
C ILE A 162 17.97 -4.88 -9.48
N LEU A 163 19.09 -5.43 -9.97
CA LEU A 163 20.20 -5.89 -9.15
C LEU A 163 20.84 -4.76 -8.34
N LYS A 164 20.98 -3.56 -8.93
CA LYS A 164 21.52 -2.38 -8.25
C LYS A 164 20.66 -1.93 -7.07
N ASN A 165 19.33 -2.06 -7.17
CA ASN A 165 18.40 -1.71 -6.10
C ASN A 165 18.43 -2.71 -4.93
N LYS A 166 18.96 -3.92 -5.13
CA LYS A 166 19.15 -5.00 -4.13
C LYS A 166 17.90 -5.55 -3.45
N THR A 167 16.74 -4.93 -3.61
CA THR A 167 15.49 -5.31 -2.93
C THR A 167 14.29 -5.18 -3.86
N LEU A 168 13.43 -6.20 -3.86
CA LEU A 168 12.10 -6.18 -4.45
C LEU A 168 11.06 -6.51 -3.38
N ASN A 169 9.88 -5.91 -3.49
CA ASN A 169 8.78 -6.08 -2.55
C ASN A 169 7.81 -7.14 -3.09
N LEU A 170 7.58 -8.23 -2.34
CA LEU A 170 6.60 -9.26 -2.66
C LEU A 170 5.98 -9.83 -1.37
N PHE A 171 4.66 -9.75 -1.23
CA PHE A 171 3.85 -10.39 -0.17
C PHE A 171 4.40 -10.16 1.25
N GLY A 172 4.91 -8.95 1.49
CA GLY A 172 5.58 -8.57 2.72
C GLY A 172 5.86 -7.08 2.78
N LYS A 173 5.79 -6.53 4.00
CA LYS A 173 5.97 -5.10 4.27
C LYS A 173 7.45 -4.73 4.21
N ALA A 174 7.93 -4.26 3.07
CA ALA A 174 9.17 -3.48 3.07
C ALA A 174 8.87 -2.12 3.69
N CYS A 175 8.99 -2.03 5.01
CA CYS A 175 9.03 -0.72 5.67
C CYS A 175 10.40 -0.11 5.37
N LYS A 176 10.44 0.96 4.57
CA LYS A 176 11.68 1.75 4.33
C LYS A 176 12.09 2.57 5.56
N ALA A 177 11.51 2.28 6.72
CA ALA A 177 11.80 2.91 7.99
C ALA A 177 12.35 1.87 8.97
N GLU A 178 13.36 2.29 9.71
CA GLU A 178 13.83 1.63 10.91
C GLU A 178 12.79 1.86 12.01
N VAL A 179 12.30 0.78 12.62
CA VAL A 179 11.35 0.83 13.74
C VAL A 179 12.07 0.34 14.99
N THR A 180 12.06 1.15 16.04
CA THR A 180 12.69 0.85 17.33
C THR A 180 11.65 0.90 18.44
N LEU A 181 11.45 -0.21 19.15
CA LEU A 181 10.66 -0.23 20.38
C LEU A 181 11.44 0.46 21.50
N ARG A 182 10.84 1.46 22.14
CA ARG A 182 11.47 2.32 23.17
C ARG A 182 11.10 1.88 24.58
N THR A 183 11.49 0.65 24.94
CA THR A 183 11.30 0.12 26.31
C THR A 183 12.08 0.90 27.37
N ASP A 184 13.06 1.70 26.96
CA ASP A 184 13.80 2.64 27.80
C ASP A 184 12.97 3.86 28.22
N ILE A 185 11.93 4.24 27.45
CA ILE A 185 10.98 5.29 27.86
C ILE A 185 9.95 4.70 28.81
N VAL A 186 9.36 3.56 28.44
CA VAL A 186 8.36 2.89 29.25
C VAL A 186 8.31 1.39 28.92
N SER A 187 8.22 0.57 29.97
CA SER A 187 7.90 -0.85 29.87
C SER A 187 6.57 -1.08 30.56
N ASP A 188 5.49 -0.96 29.81
CA ASP A 188 4.12 -0.95 30.30
C ASP A 188 3.25 -1.85 29.42
N ARG A 189 2.27 -2.53 30.02
CA ARG A 189 1.39 -3.47 29.32
C ARG A 189 0.41 -2.76 28.40
N ASP A 190 0.04 -1.53 28.75
CA ASP A 190 -1.02 -0.76 28.10
C ASP A 190 -0.48 0.43 27.30
N ILE A 191 0.84 0.65 27.30
CA ILE A 191 1.53 1.71 26.55
C ILE A 191 2.69 1.11 25.77
N MET A 192 2.69 1.30 24.45
CA MET A 192 3.80 0.91 23.58
C MET A 192 4.37 2.16 22.88
N VAL A 193 5.67 2.38 23.00
CA VAL A 193 6.37 3.51 22.37
C VAL A 193 7.27 3.00 21.26
N LEU A 194 7.04 3.48 20.04
CA LEU A 194 7.79 3.12 18.84
C LEU A 194 8.42 4.37 18.24
N ASP A 195 9.73 4.34 18.02
CA ASP A 195 10.40 5.30 17.15
C ASP A 195 10.41 4.74 15.72
N VAL A 196 9.90 5.51 14.77
CA VAL A 196 9.92 5.19 13.35
C VAL A 196 10.82 6.21 12.67
N LYS A 197 11.95 5.74 12.13
CA LYS A 197 12.96 6.56 11.47
C LYS A 197 13.10 6.16 10.00
N PRO A 198 12.82 7.06 9.06
CA PRO A 198 12.98 6.75 7.65
C PRO A 198 14.45 6.80 7.21
N ARG A 199 14.77 6.20 6.06
CA ARG A 199 16.12 6.32 5.45
C ARG A 199 16.54 7.77 5.20
N LYS A 200 15.58 8.63 4.83
CA LYS A 200 15.71 10.08 4.69
C LYS A 200 14.48 10.70 5.34
N GLY A 201 14.67 11.73 6.18
CA GLY A 201 13.59 12.38 6.93
C GLY A 201 13.81 12.35 8.45
N ARG A 202 12.88 12.96 9.19
CA ARG A 202 12.92 13.02 10.66
C ARG A 202 12.27 11.77 11.27
N LYS A 203 12.73 11.44 12.48
CA LYS A 203 12.17 10.36 13.30
C LYS A 203 10.86 10.81 13.95
N VAL A 204 9.84 9.96 13.91
CA VAL A 204 8.54 10.18 14.57
C VAL A 204 8.40 9.14 15.69
N THR A 205 7.97 9.57 16.88
CA THR A 205 7.56 8.66 17.96
C THR A 205 6.06 8.40 17.87
N TYR A 206 5.67 7.15 17.76
CA TYR A 206 4.28 6.71 17.92
C TYR A 206 4.12 6.10 19.31
N ILE A 207 3.12 6.58 20.06
CA ILE A 207 2.73 6.06 21.37
C ILE A 207 1.36 5.42 21.20
N HIS A 208 1.33 4.10 21.21
CA HIS A 208 0.08 3.34 21.18
C HIS A 208 -0.42 3.10 22.60
N VAL A 209 -1.67 3.42 22.89
CA VAL A 209 -2.29 3.25 24.21
C VAL A 209 -3.50 2.33 24.16
N TYR A 210 -3.69 1.55 25.22
CA TYR A 210 -4.95 0.90 25.55
C TYR A 210 -5.38 1.39 26.93
N ASN A 211 -6.32 2.31 26.98
CA ASN A 211 -6.64 3.00 28.22
C ASN A 211 -7.81 2.32 28.93
N ASP A 212 -7.52 1.45 29.90
CA ASP A 212 -8.56 0.73 30.65
C ASP A 212 -9.28 1.66 31.66
N PRO A 213 -10.56 2.01 31.44
CA PRO A 213 -11.28 2.96 32.28
C PRO A 213 -11.44 2.49 33.74
N SER A 214 -11.37 1.17 33.99
CA SER A 214 -11.51 0.59 35.34
C SER A 214 -10.37 0.97 36.29
N LEU A 215 -9.23 1.43 35.75
CA LEU A 215 -8.02 1.74 36.52
C LEU A 215 -8.01 3.16 37.11
N GLY A 216 -9.00 4.01 36.82
CA GLY A 216 -9.05 5.39 37.31
C GLY A 216 -7.76 6.18 37.00
N ARG A 217 -7.11 6.77 38.02
CA ARG A 217 -5.83 7.49 37.86
C ARG A 217 -4.61 6.59 37.62
N GLN A 218 -4.81 5.30 37.43
CA GLN A 218 -3.79 4.39 36.93
C GLN A 218 -4.00 4.07 35.46
N GLN A 219 -4.93 4.71 34.75
CA GLN A 219 -5.14 4.59 33.32
C GLN A 219 -3.89 4.92 32.49
N ALA A 220 -3.73 4.28 31.32
CA ALA A 220 -2.58 4.45 30.42
C ALA A 220 -2.31 5.92 30.06
N LEU A 221 -3.36 6.67 29.67
CA LEU A 221 -3.25 8.09 29.35
C LEU A 221 -2.93 8.94 30.58
N TRP A 222 -3.29 8.51 31.79
CA TRP A 222 -2.86 9.17 33.02
C TRP A 222 -1.39 8.94 33.31
N ARG A 223 -0.90 7.70 33.15
CA ARG A 223 0.51 7.35 33.33
C ARG A 223 1.40 8.06 32.30
N LEU A 224 0.91 8.22 31.07
CA LEU A 224 1.57 8.96 29.99
C LEU A 224 2.00 10.38 30.41
N ARG A 225 1.19 11.06 31.24
CA ARG A 225 1.46 12.43 31.73
C ARG A 225 2.78 12.56 32.50
N ASN A 226 3.26 11.45 33.07
CA ASN A 226 4.47 11.38 33.88
C ASN A 226 5.68 10.83 33.10
N LEU A 227 5.51 10.46 31.83
CA LEU A 227 6.61 9.97 31.01
C LEU A 227 7.47 11.14 30.54
N ASN A 228 8.80 10.93 30.55
CA ASN A 228 9.73 11.91 30.01
C ASN A 228 9.78 11.77 28.48
N LEU A 229 8.85 12.44 27.80
CA LEU A 229 8.76 12.42 26.34
C LEU A 229 9.80 13.37 25.71
N PRO A 230 10.41 13.02 24.56
CA PRO A 230 11.39 13.89 23.91
C PRO A 230 10.73 15.18 23.39
N ALA A 231 11.03 16.32 24.02
CA ALA A 231 10.41 17.61 23.69
C ALA A 231 10.65 18.08 22.24
N ASN A 232 11.76 17.67 21.62
CA ASN A 232 12.16 18.08 20.28
C ASN A 232 11.86 17.03 19.20
N GLN A 233 10.90 16.14 19.44
CA GLN A 233 10.52 15.09 18.51
C GLN A 233 9.05 15.20 18.11
N ALA A 234 8.74 14.80 16.88
CA ALA A 234 7.36 14.60 16.44
C ALA A 234 6.76 13.39 17.17
N ILE A 235 5.64 13.60 17.86
CA ILE A 235 4.96 12.59 18.66
C ILE A 235 3.51 12.45 18.20
N VAL A 236 3.11 11.21 17.97
CA VAL A 236 1.73 10.82 17.70
C VAL A 236 1.28 9.88 18.82
N VAL A 237 0.21 10.21 19.53
CA VAL A 237 -0.44 9.35 20.53
C VAL A 237 -1.70 8.78 19.90
N THR A 238 -1.89 7.47 19.91
CA THR A 238 -3.01 6.82 19.22
C THR A 238 -3.44 5.53 19.93
N GLY A 239 -4.68 5.10 19.74
CA GLY A 239 -5.21 3.84 20.25
C GLY A 239 -6.55 3.99 20.92
N ASP A 240 -6.98 2.95 21.63
CA ASP A 240 -8.24 2.96 22.36
C ASP A 240 -8.08 3.76 23.66
N ALA A 241 -8.68 4.95 23.68
CA ALA A 241 -8.66 5.83 24.83
C ALA A 241 -9.75 5.48 25.85
N ASN A 242 -10.84 4.80 25.49
CA ASN A 242 -12.03 4.63 26.34
C ASN A 242 -12.45 5.90 27.10
N LEU A 243 -12.22 7.08 26.51
CA LEU A 243 -12.57 8.37 27.08
C LEU A 243 -13.73 8.98 26.29
N HIS A 244 -14.69 9.56 27.00
CA HIS A 244 -15.80 10.27 26.40
C HIS A 244 -15.70 11.76 26.74
N HIS A 245 -15.66 12.61 25.71
CA HIS A 245 -15.57 14.07 25.89
C HIS A 245 -16.25 14.79 24.72
N ILE A 246 -16.75 16.00 24.99
CA ILE A 246 -17.50 16.81 24.02
C ILE A 246 -16.66 17.30 22.82
N ARG A 247 -15.34 17.20 22.91
CA ARG A 247 -14.43 17.58 21.81
C ARG A 247 -14.47 16.62 20.63
N TRP A 248 -14.69 15.34 20.89
CA TRP A 248 -14.68 14.31 19.85
C TRP A 248 -16.03 13.60 19.70
N SER A 249 -16.93 13.70 20.68
CA SER A 249 -18.28 13.13 20.60
C SER A 249 -19.30 14.20 20.19
N ARG A 250 -20.35 13.77 19.48
CA ARG A 250 -21.57 14.58 19.32
C ARG A 250 -22.47 14.43 20.55
N GLY A 251 -23.21 15.49 20.90
CA GLY A 251 -24.10 15.50 22.07
C GLY A 251 -23.40 15.80 23.39
N LEU A 252 -24.00 15.33 24.49
CA LEU A 252 -23.53 15.53 25.87
C LEU A 252 -23.02 14.19 26.44
N PRO A 253 -21.80 13.76 26.08
CA PRO A 253 -21.25 12.55 26.66
C PRO A 253 -21.06 12.72 28.17
N ARG A 254 -21.22 11.63 28.92
CA ARG A 254 -20.83 11.59 30.32
C ARG A 254 -19.31 11.63 30.41
N THR A 255 -18.80 12.83 30.65
CA THR A 255 -17.36 13.10 30.77
C THR A 255 -16.94 12.91 32.22
N SER A 256 -15.83 12.22 32.46
CA SER A 256 -15.28 12.03 33.80
C SER A 256 -14.29 13.15 34.14
N ALA A 257 -14.11 13.46 35.43
CA ALA A 257 -13.09 14.44 35.85
C ALA A 257 -11.68 14.05 35.41
N ILE A 258 -11.39 12.75 35.36
CA ILE A 258 -10.11 12.22 34.83
C ILE A 258 -9.95 12.56 33.35
N THR A 259 -11.03 12.45 32.58
CA THR A 259 -11.05 12.83 31.16
C THR A 259 -10.75 14.30 30.98
N ASP A 260 -11.38 15.18 31.77
CA ASP A 260 -11.13 16.63 31.70
C ASP A 260 -9.67 16.96 32.02
N GLU A 261 -9.10 16.36 33.07
CA GLU A 261 -7.69 16.56 33.43
C GLU A 261 -6.72 16.05 32.34
N ILE A 262 -7.03 14.94 31.68
CA ILE A 262 -6.22 14.42 30.56
C ILE A 262 -6.30 15.37 29.36
N VAL A 263 -7.50 15.87 29.03
CA VAL A 263 -7.70 16.83 27.93
C VAL A 263 -6.95 18.14 28.21
N GLU A 264 -7.03 18.65 29.43
CA GLU A 264 -6.30 19.85 29.84
C GLU A 264 -4.78 19.65 29.73
N TRP A 265 -4.27 18.49 30.16
CA TRP A 265 -2.86 18.17 30.01
C TRP A 265 -2.43 18.11 28.53
N LEU A 266 -3.22 17.48 27.66
CA LEU A 266 -2.95 17.42 26.22
C LEU A 266 -2.88 18.83 25.61
N ASP A 267 -3.79 19.73 26.00
CA ASP A 267 -3.79 21.12 25.54
C ASP A 267 -2.56 21.89 26.00
N GLN A 268 -2.21 21.77 27.28
CA GLN A 268 -1.03 22.40 27.87
C GLN A 268 0.27 21.97 27.18
N HIS A 269 0.29 20.76 26.62
CA HIS A 269 1.43 20.20 25.88
C HIS A 269 1.25 20.31 24.36
N HIS A 270 0.31 21.13 23.89
CA HIS A 270 0.08 21.42 22.47
C HIS A 270 -0.17 20.19 21.59
N PHE A 271 -0.85 19.18 22.15
CA PHE A 271 -1.38 18.07 21.37
C PHE A 271 -2.69 18.46 20.69
N ILE A 272 -2.78 18.16 19.41
CA ILE A 272 -3.93 18.45 18.55
C ILE A 272 -4.63 17.13 18.27
N LEU A 273 -5.93 17.07 18.56
CA LEU A 273 -6.76 15.93 18.18
C LEU A 273 -7.04 15.98 16.67
N ILE A 274 -6.77 14.89 15.95
CA ILE A 274 -7.00 14.82 14.49
C ILE A 274 -8.29 14.08 14.10
N ASN A 275 -8.94 13.40 15.04
CA ASN A 275 -10.22 12.74 14.78
C ASN A 275 -11.28 13.75 14.32
N LYS A 276 -12.08 13.35 13.32
CA LYS A 276 -13.30 14.08 12.98
C LYS A 276 -14.33 13.91 14.10
N LYS A 277 -14.79 15.03 14.66
CA LYS A 277 -15.79 15.05 15.73
C LYS A 277 -17.05 14.28 15.32
N GLY A 278 -17.50 13.38 16.20
CA GLY A 278 -18.73 12.61 16.04
C GLY A 278 -18.66 11.44 15.07
N THR A 279 -17.49 11.10 14.52
CA THR A 279 -17.34 9.93 13.66
C THR A 279 -17.02 8.70 14.52
N PRO A 280 -17.94 7.74 14.70
CA PRO A 280 -17.75 6.63 15.62
C PRO A 280 -16.61 5.71 15.20
N THR A 281 -15.85 5.24 16.18
CA THR A 281 -14.76 4.27 16.01
C THR A 281 -15.07 2.94 16.65
N HIS A 282 -16.03 2.91 17.58
CA HIS A 282 -16.48 1.71 18.28
C HIS A 282 -18.00 1.55 18.11
N PHE A 283 -18.42 0.33 17.78
CA PHE A 283 -19.78 -0.09 17.48
C PHE A 283 -20.12 -1.31 18.34
N PRO A 284 -20.62 -1.10 19.57
CA PRO A 284 -20.90 -2.18 20.50
C PRO A 284 -21.79 -3.26 19.88
N HIS A 285 -21.50 -4.54 20.17
CA HIS A 285 -22.37 -5.65 19.77
C HIS A 285 -23.74 -5.62 20.46
N ASP A 286 -23.80 -4.99 21.64
CA ASP A 286 -25.04 -4.75 22.37
C ASP A 286 -25.85 -3.65 21.68
N THR A 287 -27.00 -4.01 21.11
CA THR A 287 -27.88 -3.11 20.36
C THR A 287 -28.49 -1.99 21.19
N GLU A 288 -28.47 -2.09 22.52
CA GLU A 288 -28.93 -1.02 23.41
C GLU A 288 -27.87 0.07 23.62
N LYS A 289 -26.60 -0.19 23.26
CA LYS A 289 -25.51 0.78 23.36
C LYS A 289 -25.32 1.53 22.06
N HIS A 290 -25.08 2.83 22.17
CA HIS A 290 -24.82 3.67 21.02
C HIS A 290 -23.34 3.59 20.58
N PRO A 291 -23.06 3.70 19.27
CA PRO A 291 -21.70 3.86 18.77
C PRO A 291 -20.98 5.05 19.43
N SER A 292 -19.68 4.88 19.66
CA SER A 292 -18.87 5.86 20.38
C SER A 292 -17.58 6.22 19.66
N VAL A 293 -17.06 7.40 19.95
CA VAL A 293 -15.76 7.88 19.46
C VAL A 293 -14.77 7.72 20.62
N ILE A 294 -14.05 6.59 20.66
CA ILE A 294 -13.14 6.26 21.77
C ILE A 294 -11.73 5.86 21.31
N ASP A 295 -11.54 5.59 20.03
CA ASP A 295 -10.22 5.38 19.43
C ASP A 295 -9.73 6.73 18.90
N LEU A 296 -8.74 7.30 19.57
CA LEU A 296 -8.36 8.70 19.40
C LEU A 296 -6.92 8.79 18.94
N THR A 297 -6.61 9.81 18.14
CA THR A 297 -5.27 10.13 17.69
C THR A 297 -4.99 11.61 17.94
N TRP A 298 -3.87 11.87 18.61
CA TRP A 298 -3.34 13.20 18.88
C TRP A 298 -1.95 13.34 18.31
N THR A 299 -1.63 14.52 17.78
CA THR A 299 -0.31 14.87 17.28
C THR A 299 0.21 16.09 18.03
N ASN A 300 1.47 16.10 18.43
CA ASN A 300 2.07 17.36 18.87
C ASN A 300 2.34 18.28 17.67
N THR A 301 2.65 19.55 17.93
CA THR A 301 2.89 20.54 16.87
C THR A 301 3.92 20.07 15.83
N LEU A 302 5.02 19.46 16.25
CA LEU A 302 6.06 18.94 15.34
C LEU A 302 5.55 17.80 14.45
N ALA A 303 4.70 16.91 14.97
CA ALA A 303 4.10 15.84 14.18
C ALA A 303 3.06 16.38 13.18
N ALA A 304 2.30 17.40 13.58
CA ALA A 304 1.37 18.08 12.68
C ALA A 304 2.11 18.82 11.54
N GLU A 305 3.20 19.54 11.85
CA GLU A 305 4.04 20.22 10.86
C GLU A 305 4.72 19.26 9.88
N LEU A 306 5.07 18.06 10.33
CA LEU A 306 5.64 17.00 9.49
C LEU A 306 4.61 16.22 8.67
N ASP A 307 3.30 16.48 8.85
CA ASP A 307 2.23 15.65 8.30
C ASP A 307 2.44 14.15 8.62
N ALA A 308 2.86 13.85 9.86
CA ALA A 308 3.25 12.51 10.29
C ALA A 308 2.11 11.47 10.27
N THR A 309 0.88 11.94 10.05
CA THR A 309 -0.36 11.17 9.92
C THR A 309 -1.10 11.54 8.62
N GLN A 310 -0.37 11.63 7.51
CA GLN A 310 -0.94 11.93 6.19
C GLN A 310 -2.10 11.00 5.83
N GLU A 311 -3.15 11.54 5.22
CA GLU A 311 -4.34 10.75 4.83
C GLU A 311 -4.95 9.95 6.01
N TRP A 312 -4.93 10.53 7.21
CA TRP A 312 -5.57 9.93 8.37
C TRP A 312 -7.05 9.69 8.09
N ALA A 313 -7.51 8.46 8.32
CA ALA A 313 -8.89 8.05 8.09
C ALA A 313 -9.30 6.91 9.03
N ILE A 314 -10.60 6.87 9.32
CA ILE A 314 -11.27 5.71 9.87
C ILE A 314 -11.59 4.77 8.70
N ASP A 315 -11.21 3.50 8.82
CA ASP A 315 -11.28 2.50 7.77
C ASP A 315 -12.05 1.26 8.23
N HIS A 316 -13.30 1.17 7.77
CA HIS A 316 -14.21 0.06 8.09
C HIS A 316 -13.77 -1.28 7.49
N GLU A 317 -12.89 -1.31 6.50
CA GLU A 317 -12.38 -2.55 5.92
C GLU A 317 -11.36 -3.23 6.85
N LEU A 318 -10.75 -2.46 7.76
CA LEU A 318 -9.77 -2.95 8.75
C LEU A 318 -10.41 -3.51 10.03
N THR A 319 -11.74 -3.53 10.12
CA THR A 319 -12.49 -3.90 11.34
C THR A 319 -12.32 -5.38 11.72
N THR A 320 -11.90 -6.27 10.80
CA THR A 320 -11.56 -7.71 11.04
C THR A 320 -12.42 -8.48 12.08
N GLY A 321 -13.72 -8.20 12.15
CA GLY A 321 -14.65 -8.85 13.10
C GLY A 321 -14.62 -8.31 14.54
N SER A 322 -13.91 -7.21 14.80
CA SER A 322 -13.99 -6.43 16.03
C SER A 322 -15.23 -5.52 16.01
N ASP A 323 -15.66 -5.09 17.19
CA ASP A 323 -16.55 -3.96 17.42
C ASP A 323 -15.86 -2.59 17.23
N HIS A 324 -14.53 -2.55 17.09
CA HIS A 324 -13.77 -1.34 16.74
C HIS A 324 -13.46 -1.29 15.24
N THR A 325 -13.52 -0.08 14.67
CA THR A 325 -13.08 0.22 13.32
C THR A 325 -11.61 0.62 13.32
N GLY A 326 -10.84 0.13 12.35
CA GLY A 326 -9.44 0.48 12.22
C GLY A 326 -9.22 1.96 11.89
N ILE A 327 -8.14 2.53 12.41
CA ILE A 327 -7.63 3.84 12.01
C ILE A 327 -6.38 3.62 11.17
N ARG A 328 -6.27 4.34 10.05
CA ARG A 328 -5.09 4.29 9.18
C ARG A 328 -4.60 5.68 8.82
N TRP A 329 -3.32 5.75 8.48
CA TRP A 329 -2.70 6.88 7.80
C TRP A 329 -1.55 6.36 6.96
N LYS A 330 -1.13 7.18 6.00
CA LYS A 330 0.06 6.96 5.21
C LYS A 330 1.26 7.57 5.95
N TYR A 331 2.30 6.77 6.14
CA TYR A 331 3.59 7.27 6.59
C TYR A 331 4.45 7.60 5.36
N ASP A 332 4.57 8.88 5.02
CA ASP A 332 5.39 9.35 3.89
C ASP A 332 6.56 10.20 4.38
N PRO A 333 7.74 9.60 4.63
CA PRO A 333 8.88 10.32 5.16
C PRO A 333 9.64 11.16 4.12
N GLY A 334 9.16 11.23 2.89
CA GLY A 334 9.94 11.64 1.72
C GLY A 334 10.01 13.13 1.43
N GLN A 335 9.33 14.00 2.16
CA GLN A 335 9.41 15.44 1.90
C GLN A 335 10.56 16.06 2.69
N GLU A 336 11.55 16.62 1.99
CA GLU A 336 12.45 17.60 2.60
C GLU A 336 11.59 18.72 3.17
N MET A 337 11.78 19.01 4.46
CA MET A 337 11.15 20.15 5.11
C MET A 337 11.66 21.40 4.39
N ILE A 338 10.85 21.93 3.46
CA ILE A 338 11.05 23.29 2.97
C ILE A 338 10.79 24.15 4.19
N GLU A 339 11.78 24.95 4.59
CA GLU A 339 11.60 25.96 5.62
C GLU A 339 10.54 26.94 5.09
N ASN A 340 9.30 26.70 5.47
CA ASN A 340 8.17 27.57 5.21
C ASN A 340 7.95 28.36 6.50
N PRO A 341 8.63 29.50 6.69
CA PRO A 341 8.53 30.30 7.93
C PRO A 341 7.11 30.79 8.26
N LEU A 342 6.10 30.46 7.43
CA LEU A 342 4.70 30.82 7.60
C LEU A 342 3.75 29.62 7.75
N GLY A 343 4.20 28.36 7.59
CA GLY A 343 3.36 27.17 7.77
C GLY A 343 2.16 27.01 6.83
N VAL A 344 2.11 27.72 5.70
CA VAL A 344 0.93 27.74 4.82
C VAL A 344 1.02 26.64 3.76
N LYS A 345 0.08 25.69 3.77
CA LYS A 345 -0.13 24.63 2.75
C LYS A 345 -0.35 25.18 1.34
N TYR A 346 -0.81 26.42 1.24
CA TYR A 346 -1.21 27.10 0.01
C TYR A 346 -0.35 28.36 -0.22
N ASP A 347 0.03 28.66 -1.47
CA ASP A 347 0.81 29.89 -1.79
C ASP A 347 -0.10 31.13 -1.77
N MET A 348 -0.43 31.60 -0.56
CA MET A 348 -1.29 32.77 -0.35
C MET A 348 -0.62 34.08 -0.77
N LYS A 349 0.69 34.10 -1.10
CA LYS A 349 1.40 35.32 -1.50
C LYS A 349 0.95 35.83 -2.87
N LYS A 350 0.46 34.95 -3.73
CA LYS A 350 -0.03 35.29 -5.09
C LYS A 350 -1.54 35.47 -5.14
N VAL A 351 -2.26 35.12 -4.07
CA VAL A 351 -3.70 35.26 -3.98
C VAL A 351 -4.04 36.71 -3.72
N LYS A 352 -4.86 37.32 -4.59
CA LYS A 352 -5.38 38.65 -4.34
C LYS A 352 -6.45 38.55 -3.24
N PRO A 353 -6.40 39.37 -2.18
CA PRO A 353 -7.41 39.34 -1.12
C PRO A 353 -8.84 39.46 -1.63
N ALA A 354 -9.06 40.30 -2.66
CA ALA A 354 -10.38 40.47 -3.28
C ALA A 354 -10.91 39.18 -3.92
N ASP A 355 -10.04 38.38 -4.55
CA ASP A 355 -10.43 37.12 -5.19
C ASP A 355 -10.79 36.07 -4.13
N TRP A 356 -10.00 35.97 -3.06
CA TRP A 356 -10.30 35.07 -1.94
C TRP A 356 -11.59 35.47 -1.21
N THR A 357 -11.76 36.76 -0.88
CA THR A 357 -12.98 37.26 -0.22
C THR A 357 -14.22 37.01 -1.09
N LYS A 358 -14.13 37.22 -2.40
CA LYS A 358 -15.23 36.93 -3.31
C LYS A 358 -15.59 35.44 -3.30
N THR A 359 -14.61 34.55 -3.49
CA THR A 359 -14.86 33.10 -3.50
C THR A 359 -15.35 32.60 -2.15
N PHE A 360 -14.83 33.13 -1.03
CA PHE A 360 -15.30 32.79 0.30
C PHE A 360 -16.74 33.21 0.52
N ASN A 361 -17.12 34.44 0.14
CA ASN A 361 -18.50 34.91 0.24
C ASN A 361 -19.46 34.05 -0.60
N GLU A 362 -19.07 33.65 -1.82
CA GLU A 362 -19.86 32.72 -2.65
C GLU A 362 -20.05 31.35 -1.96
N GLU A 363 -19.03 30.83 -1.26
CA GLU A 363 -19.13 29.57 -0.51
C GLU A 363 -19.94 29.69 0.78
N ILE A 364 -19.95 30.87 1.41
CA ILE A 364 -20.80 31.21 2.56
C ILE A 364 -22.27 31.32 2.13
N GLU A 365 -22.58 32.01 1.02
CA GLU A 365 -23.93 32.09 0.46
C GLU A 365 -24.50 30.70 0.13
N ARG A 366 -23.69 29.82 -0.47
CA ARG A 366 -24.09 28.41 -0.73
C ARG A 366 -24.47 27.64 0.53
N ARG A 367 -23.91 28.03 1.68
CA ARG A 367 -24.12 27.38 2.99
C ARG A 367 -25.00 28.21 3.92
N GLU A 368 -25.65 29.27 3.44
CA GLU A 368 -26.44 30.21 4.23
C GLU A 368 -27.45 29.50 5.15
N LYS A 369 -28.13 28.45 4.66
CA LYS A 369 -29.09 27.67 5.46
C LYS A 369 -28.48 27.03 6.71
N LEU A 370 -27.22 26.60 6.64
CA LEU A 370 -26.49 26.01 7.76
C LEU A 370 -25.97 27.07 8.74
N LEU A 371 -25.80 28.31 8.27
CA LEU A 371 -25.27 29.44 9.05
C LEU A 371 -26.38 30.34 9.62
N THR A 372 -27.58 30.32 9.04
CA THR A 372 -28.74 31.12 9.48
C THR A 372 -29.02 30.98 10.99
N PRO A 373 -28.94 29.78 11.60
CA PRO A 373 -29.18 29.62 13.03
C PRO A 373 -28.22 30.42 13.93
N ILE A 374 -26.98 30.65 13.49
CA ILE A 374 -25.99 31.45 14.25
C ILE A 374 -26.04 32.94 13.92
N LEU A 375 -26.65 33.32 12.79
CA LEU A 375 -26.83 34.70 12.37
C LEU A 375 -28.10 35.32 12.99
N ALA A 376 -29.07 34.50 13.39
CA ALA A 376 -30.21 34.93 14.17
C ALA A 376 -29.80 35.19 15.63
N ASN A 377 -30.22 36.32 16.22
CA ASN A 377 -29.93 36.73 17.62
C ASN A 377 -30.66 35.86 18.68
N GLY A 378 -30.79 34.55 18.45
CA GLY A 378 -31.46 33.60 19.34
C GLY A 378 -30.49 32.73 20.14
N VAL A 379 -31.05 31.92 21.04
CA VAL A 379 -30.29 30.87 21.73
C VAL A 379 -30.00 29.76 20.71
N VAL A 380 -28.72 29.61 20.37
CA VAL A 380 -28.26 28.58 19.42
C VAL A 380 -27.95 27.29 20.17
N SER A 381 -28.42 26.15 19.66
CA SER A 381 -28.07 24.85 20.21
C SER A 381 -26.61 24.48 19.90
N ARG A 382 -26.01 23.59 20.70
CA ARG A 382 -24.63 23.12 20.46
C ARG A 382 -24.50 22.41 19.11
N GLU A 383 -25.52 21.68 18.69
CA GLU A 383 -25.56 21.01 17.37
C GLU A 383 -25.58 22.02 16.23
N GLN A 384 -26.30 23.13 16.39
CA GLN A 384 -26.30 24.22 15.43
C GLN A 384 -24.94 24.94 15.37
N LEU A 385 -24.27 25.10 16.52
CA LEU A 385 -22.90 25.65 16.56
C LEU A 385 -21.89 24.72 15.88
N ASP A 386 -21.95 23.41 16.15
CA ASP A 386 -21.09 22.41 15.50
C ASP A 386 -21.33 22.39 13.98
N THR A 387 -22.59 22.38 13.56
CA THR A 387 -22.97 22.42 12.14
C THR A 387 -22.47 23.69 11.45
N ALA A 388 -22.59 24.84 12.12
CA ALA A 388 -22.11 26.10 11.56
C ALA A 388 -20.58 26.18 11.50
N ALA A 389 -19.87 25.64 12.50
CA ALA A 389 -18.41 25.56 12.52
C ALA A 389 -17.88 24.64 11.41
N GLU A 390 -18.52 23.48 11.19
CA GLU A 390 -18.22 22.58 10.06
C GLU A 390 -18.42 23.33 8.73
N ALA A 391 -19.57 23.98 8.55
CA ALA A 391 -19.89 24.73 7.33
C ALA A 391 -18.91 25.89 7.05
N PHE A 392 -18.49 26.64 8.08
CA PHE A 392 -17.49 27.70 7.96
C PHE A 392 -16.11 27.15 7.57
N THR A 393 -15.70 26.06 8.21
CA THR A 393 -14.39 25.43 7.96
C THR A 393 -14.30 24.91 6.52
N GLU A 394 -15.34 24.24 6.04
CA GLU A 394 -15.41 23.77 4.66
C GLU A 394 -15.41 24.94 3.66
N ALA A 395 -16.16 26.02 3.94
CA ALA A 395 -16.17 27.19 3.08
C ALA A 395 -14.77 27.82 2.94
N MET A 396 -14.02 27.92 4.04
CA MET A 396 -12.64 28.42 4.02
C MET A 396 -11.71 27.49 3.23
N GLN A 397 -11.82 26.17 3.42
CA GLN A 397 -10.97 25.20 2.72
C GLN A 397 -11.20 25.24 1.22
N VAL A 398 -12.47 25.17 0.77
CA VAL A 398 -12.83 25.20 -0.65
C VAL A 398 -12.46 26.53 -1.29
N ALA A 399 -12.69 27.66 -0.62
CA ALA A 399 -12.31 28.96 -1.14
C ALA A 399 -10.80 29.07 -1.34
N THR A 400 -10.03 28.57 -0.36
CA THR A 400 -8.57 28.59 -0.41
C THR A 400 -8.03 27.68 -1.51
N GLU A 401 -8.53 26.46 -1.65
CA GLU A 401 -8.12 25.53 -2.72
C GLU A 401 -8.39 26.07 -4.14
N LYS A 402 -9.47 26.83 -4.32
CA LYS A 402 -9.83 27.40 -5.63
C LYS A 402 -8.86 28.48 -6.10
N VAL A 403 -8.35 29.29 -5.19
CA VAL A 403 -7.57 30.49 -5.54
C VAL A 403 -6.08 30.35 -5.26
N ALA A 404 -5.68 29.43 -4.38
CA ALA A 404 -4.32 29.30 -3.87
C ALA A 404 -3.67 27.98 -4.31
N LYS A 405 -3.46 27.83 -5.63
CA LYS A 405 -2.75 26.69 -6.23
C LYS A 405 -1.24 26.72 -6.02
#